data_AF-A0A834EW50-F1
#
_entry.id   AF-A0A834EW50-F1
#
_cell.length_a   1.000
_cell.length_b   1.000
_cell.length_c   1.000
_cell.angle_alpha   90.00
_cell.angle_beta   90.00
_cell.angle_gamma   90.00
#
_symmetry.space_group_name_H-M   'P 1'
#
loop_
_entity.id
_entity.type
_entity.pdbx_description
1 polymer ?
#
loop_
_entity_poly.entity_id
_entity_poly.type
_entity_poly.pdbx_seq_one_letter_code
_entity_poly.pdbx_strand_id
1 'polypeptide(L)'
;MFPTLEIDTEGQLRKLKGFAERIRPMVRDGVYFMYEALHGPPKKILVEGANAALLDIDFGTYPFVTSSNCTVGGVCTGLGIPPQNVGDVFGVVKAYTTRVGIGAFPTEQINEIGDLLQNRGHEWGVTTGRKRRCGWLDLVILRYAHMLNGFTALALTKLDILDALDEIKVGVSYKLNGKRIPYFPANQEILQKVEVEYETLPGWKSDTTGARKWEDLPPQAQNYVRFVENHVGVAVKWVGVGKSRDSIIQLF
;
A
#
# COMPACT_ATOMS: atom_id res chain seq x y z
N MET A 1 4.60 33.47 -5.59
CA MET A 1 3.24 33.75 -5.05
C MET A 1 2.30 33.81 -6.25
N PHE A 2 1.15 33.14 -6.23
CA PHE A 2 0.29 32.93 -7.41
C PHE A 2 -0.56 34.19 -7.70
N PRO A 3 -0.16 35.05 -8.66
CA PRO A 3 -0.74 36.40 -8.79
C PRO A 3 -2.13 36.41 -9.43
N THR A 4 -2.57 35.28 -9.96
CA THR A 4 -3.87 35.09 -10.64
C THR A 4 -4.91 34.42 -9.74
N LEU A 5 -4.58 34.14 -8.48
CA LEU A 5 -5.49 33.46 -7.57
C LEU A 5 -6.50 34.46 -6.99
N GLU A 6 -7.72 34.45 -7.54
CA GLU A 6 -8.86 35.17 -6.97
C GLU A 6 -9.67 34.24 -6.07
N ILE A 7 -9.99 34.70 -4.85
CA ILE A 7 -10.76 33.92 -3.87
C ILE A 7 -11.96 34.75 -3.41
N ASP A 8 -13.18 34.26 -3.67
CA ASP A 8 -14.41 34.78 -3.06
C ASP A 8 -14.48 34.39 -1.58
N THR A 9 -13.83 35.21 -0.75
CA THR A 9 -13.71 34.96 0.69
C THR A 9 -15.09 34.89 1.35
N GLU A 10 -15.99 35.81 1.03
CA GLU A 10 -17.32 35.88 1.63
C GLU A 10 -18.19 34.69 1.22
N GLY A 11 -18.15 34.27 -0.05
CA GLY A 11 -18.84 33.08 -0.51
C GLY A 11 -18.33 31.80 0.16
N GLN A 12 -17.01 31.65 0.30
CA GLN A 12 -16.44 30.51 1.02
C GLN A 12 -16.86 30.50 2.50
N LEU A 13 -16.82 31.64 3.18
CA LEU A 13 -17.25 31.75 4.58
C LEU A 13 -18.73 31.38 4.76
N ARG A 14 -19.62 31.85 3.87
CA ARG A 14 -21.05 31.46 3.90
C ARG A 14 -21.23 29.96 3.75
N LYS A 15 -20.52 29.33 2.80
CA LYS A 15 -20.58 27.88 2.57
C LYS A 15 -20.06 27.09 3.77
N LEU A 16 -18.91 27.48 4.33
CA LEU A 16 -18.30 26.83 5.49
C LEU A 16 -19.18 26.92 6.73
N LYS A 17 -19.88 28.04 6.96
CA LYS A 17 -20.87 28.16 8.05
C LYS A 17 -22.00 27.13 7.92
N GLY A 18 -22.49 26.90 6.70
CA GLY A 18 -23.48 25.84 6.44
C GLY A 18 -22.97 24.44 6.77
N PHE A 19 -21.69 24.15 6.48
CA PHE A 19 -21.08 22.87 6.88
C PHE A 19 -20.83 22.77 8.38
N ALA A 20 -20.43 23.86 9.04
CA ALA A 20 -20.18 23.89 10.47
C ALA A 20 -21.41 23.44 11.27
N GLU A 21 -22.60 23.92 10.92
CA GLU A 21 -23.84 23.51 11.61
C GLU A 21 -24.16 22.01 11.43
N ARG A 22 -23.84 21.44 10.27
CA ARG A 22 -24.02 20.01 10.03
C ARG A 22 -23.00 19.15 10.77
N ILE A 23 -21.77 19.65 10.92
CA ILE A 23 -20.65 18.89 11.52
C ILE A 23 -20.62 19.03 13.04
N ARG A 24 -21.06 20.16 13.59
CA ARG A 24 -21.00 20.48 15.03
C ARG A 24 -21.50 19.36 15.95
N PRO A 25 -22.60 18.64 15.67
CA PRO A 25 -23.07 17.55 16.54
C PRO A 25 -22.15 16.31 16.58
N MET A 26 -21.26 16.18 15.60
CA MET A 26 -20.30 15.06 15.48
C MET A 26 -18.95 15.36 16.14
N VAL A 27 -18.67 16.63 16.49
CA VAL A 27 -17.40 17.05 17.08
C VAL A 27 -17.33 16.61 18.54
N ARG A 28 -16.20 15.99 18.92
CA ARG A 28 -15.91 15.55 20.28
C ARG A 28 -14.43 15.77 20.59
N ASP A 29 -14.07 15.74 21.87
CA ASP A 29 -12.67 15.58 22.27
C ASP A 29 -12.21 14.18 21.86
N GLY A 30 -11.35 14.11 20.84
CA GLY A 30 -10.90 12.85 20.26
C GLY A 30 -10.03 12.03 21.22
N VAL A 31 -9.18 12.69 22.01
CA VAL A 31 -8.25 12.01 22.93
C VAL A 31 -9.02 11.37 24.07
N TYR A 32 -9.93 12.12 24.69
CA TYR A 32 -10.77 11.58 25.76
C TYR A 32 -11.71 10.49 25.26
N PHE A 33 -12.29 10.67 24.06
CA PHE A 33 -13.10 9.63 23.42
C PHE A 33 -12.33 8.32 23.21
N MET A 34 -11.08 8.41 22.72
CA MET A 34 -10.23 7.23 22.54
C MET A 34 -9.79 6.62 23.88
N TYR A 35 -9.51 7.45 24.89
CA TYR A 35 -9.22 6.99 26.25
C TYR A 35 -10.38 6.15 26.81
N GLU A 36 -11.61 6.64 26.72
CA GLU A 36 -12.81 5.90 27.15
C GLU A 36 -13.02 4.63 26.32
N ALA A 37 -12.74 4.66 25.02
CA ALA A 37 -12.85 3.48 24.17
C ALA A 37 -11.85 2.38 24.53
N LEU A 38 -10.66 2.74 25.03
CA LEU A 38 -9.61 1.82 25.45
C LEU A 38 -9.80 1.29 26.88
N HIS A 39 -10.33 2.10 27.79
CA HIS A 39 -10.43 1.76 29.23
C HIS A 39 -11.84 1.39 29.71
N GLY A 40 -12.85 1.65 28.88
CA GLY A 40 -14.23 1.26 29.15
C GLY A 40 -14.49 -0.23 28.89
N PRO A 41 -15.74 -0.62 28.61
CA PRO A 41 -16.07 -1.97 28.19
C PRO A 41 -15.22 -2.40 26.98
N PRO A 42 -14.79 -3.66 26.90
CA PRO A 42 -13.94 -4.13 25.79
C PRO A 42 -14.52 -3.80 24.42
N LYS A 43 -13.74 -3.08 23.60
CA LYS A 43 -14.08 -2.74 22.21
C LYS A 43 -13.00 -3.23 21.26
N LYS A 44 -13.41 -3.65 20.07
CA LYS A 44 -12.49 -3.87 18.95
C LYS A 44 -12.41 -2.56 18.15
N ILE A 45 -11.20 -2.00 18.08
CA ILE A 45 -10.94 -0.76 17.36
C ILE A 45 -10.15 -1.13 16.10
N LEU A 46 -10.71 -0.78 14.94
CA LEU A 46 -10.02 -0.89 13.66
C LEU A 46 -9.59 0.50 13.23
N VAL A 47 -8.31 0.67 12.92
CA VAL A 47 -7.77 1.92 12.38
C VAL A 47 -7.50 1.73 10.90
N GLU A 48 -8.17 2.52 10.07
CA GLU A 48 -8.00 2.49 8.62
C GLU A 48 -6.91 3.49 8.21
N GLY A 49 -5.73 2.97 7.87
CA GLY A 49 -4.64 3.77 7.34
C GLY A 49 -4.95 4.30 5.93
N ALA A 50 -4.65 5.58 5.69
CA ALA A 50 -4.71 6.17 4.36
C ALA A 50 -3.32 6.22 3.72
N ASN A 51 -3.29 6.32 2.38
CA ASN A 51 -2.08 6.32 1.57
C ASN A 51 -1.25 5.02 1.75
N ALA A 52 0.08 5.11 1.86
CA ALA A 52 0.97 3.96 1.99
C ALA A 52 2.32 4.39 2.58
N ALA A 53 3.08 3.45 3.14
CA ALA A 53 4.37 3.72 3.78
C ALA A 53 5.35 4.51 2.89
N LEU A 54 5.40 4.25 1.58
CA LEU A 54 6.29 4.99 0.66
C LEU A 54 5.82 6.40 0.29
N LEU A 55 4.63 6.80 0.76
CA LEU A 55 4.11 8.16 0.67
C LEU A 55 4.17 8.88 2.03
N ASP A 56 4.69 8.23 3.08
CA ASP A 56 4.90 8.86 4.38
C ASP A 56 5.84 10.07 4.27
N ILE A 57 5.56 11.16 4.99
CA ILE A 57 6.36 12.39 4.92
C ILE A 57 7.83 12.19 5.33
N ASP A 58 8.09 11.31 6.30
CA ASP A 58 9.43 11.08 6.85
C ASP A 58 10.11 9.87 6.20
N PHE A 59 9.33 8.81 5.94
CA PHE A 59 9.86 7.52 5.51
C PHE A 59 9.56 7.17 4.05
N GLY A 60 8.83 8.02 3.34
CA GLY A 60 8.50 7.82 1.94
C GLY A 60 9.60 8.25 0.98
N THR A 61 9.29 8.21 -0.32
CA THR A 61 10.22 8.69 -1.36
C THR A 61 10.20 10.22 -1.47
N TYR A 62 10.64 10.92 -0.42
CA TYR A 62 10.70 12.39 -0.38
C TYR A 62 11.47 12.96 -1.59
N PRO A 63 10.99 14.04 -2.24
CA PRO A 63 9.84 14.89 -1.88
C PRO A 63 8.49 14.41 -2.44
N PHE A 64 8.42 13.24 -3.07
CA PHE A 64 7.22 12.73 -3.72
C PHE A 64 6.37 11.88 -2.77
N VAL A 65 5.93 12.54 -1.70
CA VAL A 65 5.21 11.98 -0.55
C VAL A 65 3.96 12.82 -0.25
N THR A 66 3.11 12.34 0.64
CA THR A 66 2.07 13.20 1.25
C THR A 66 2.67 14.02 2.40
N SER A 67 1.90 14.93 2.96
CA SER A 67 2.32 15.81 4.06
C SER A 67 1.96 15.27 5.44
N SER A 68 1.80 13.95 5.59
CA SER A 68 1.43 13.30 6.85
C SER A 68 2.14 11.95 6.98
N ASN A 69 2.14 11.40 8.21
CA ASN A 69 2.59 10.04 8.43
C ASN A 69 1.53 9.03 7.98
N CYS A 70 1.97 8.00 7.26
CA CYS A 70 1.16 6.91 6.73
C CYS A 70 1.58 5.54 7.32
N THR A 71 2.56 5.56 8.22
CA THR A 71 3.04 4.40 8.97
C THR A 71 2.30 4.25 10.31
N VAL A 72 2.53 3.13 11.00
CA VAL A 72 1.89 2.81 12.29
C VAL A 72 2.08 3.89 13.35
N GLY A 73 3.18 4.65 13.31
CA GLY A 73 3.41 5.79 14.21
C GLY A 73 2.34 6.88 14.10
N GLY A 74 1.75 7.06 12.91
CA GLY A 74 0.64 7.98 12.69
C GLY A 74 -0.65 7.59 13.41
N VAL A 75 -0.81 6.33 13.80
CA VAL A 75 -1.93 5.88 14.65
C VAL A 75 -1.81 6.49 16.04
N CYS A 76 -0.62 6.45 16.63
CA CYS A 76 -0.37 6.97 17.97
C CYS A 76 -0.60 8.48 18.03
N THR A 77 0.06 9.23 17.13
CA THR A 77 -0.02 10.70 17.10
C THR A 77 -1.37 11.19 16.59
N GLY A 78 -2.00 10.48 15.65
CA GLY A 78 -3.29 10.86 15.07
C GLY A 78 -4.50 10.57 15.96
N LEU A 79 -4.44 9.55 16.82
CA LEU A 79 -5.53 9.20 17.75
C LEU A 79 -5.26 9.60 19.20
N GLY A 80 -4.04 10.01 19.54
CA GLY A 80 -3.63 10.33 20.91
C GLY A 80 -3.57 9.10 21.81
N ILE A 81 -3.17 7.94 21.27
CA ILE A 81 -3.10 6.68 22.02
C ILE A 81 -1.64 6.28 22.32
N PRO A 82 -1.38 5.61 23.45
CA PRO A 82 -0.05 5.09 23.74
C PRO A 82 0.37 3.97 22.75
N PRO A 83 1.66 3.86 22.38
CA PRO A 83 2.14 2.83 21.45
C PRO A 83 1.82 1.40 21.87
N GLN A 84 1.81 1.10 23.18
CA GLN A 84 1.48 -0.23 23.70
C GLN A 84 0.03 -0.66 23.47
N ASN A 85 -0.85 0.26 23.07
CA ASN A 85 -2.23 -0.05 22.70
C ASN A 85 -2.40 -0.40 21.21
N VAL A 86 -1.35 -0.28 20.40
CA VAL A 86 -1.35 -0.77 19.02
C VAL A 86 -1.30 -2.30 19.06
N GLY A 87 -2.35 -2.93 18.54
CA GLY A 87 -2.45 -4.39 18.41
C GLY A 87 -1.87 -4.88 17.09
N ASP A 88 -2.60 -5.80 16.43
CA ASP A 88 -2.17 -6.35 15.15
C ASP A 88 -2.06 -5.29 14.06
N VAL A 89 -0.94 -5.32 13.32
CA VAL A 89 -0.70 -4.43 12.18
C VAL A 89 -0.72 -5.26 10.89
N PHE A 90 -1.69 -5.01 10.03
CA PHE A 90 -1.85 -5.75 8.78
C PHE A 90 -1.29 -4.96 7.58
N GLY A 91 -0.27 -5.51 6.92
CA GLY A 91 0.30 -4.92 5.71
C GLY A 91 -0.54 -5.25 4.49
N VAL A 92 -1.21 -4.26 3.88
CA VAL A 92 -1.96 -4.45 2.64
C VAL A 92 -1.04 -4.25 1.44
N VAL A 93 -0.80 -5.33 0.70
CA VAL A 93 0.18 -5.39 -0.38
C VAL A 93 -0.53 -5.81 -1.65
N LYS A 94 -0.22 -5.20 -2.80
CA LYS A 94 -0.67 -5.73 -4.09
C LYS A 94 0.36 -6.75 -4.60
N ALA A 95 -0.08 -7.75 -5.35
CA ALA A 95 0.80 -8.71 -6.01
C ALA A 95 1.73 -8.10 -7.08
N TYR A 96 1.63 -6.79 -7.33
CA TYR A 96 2.49 -6.01 -8.21
C TYR A 96 2.53 -4.57 -7.69
N THR A 97 3.50 -3.77 -8.11
CA THR A 97 3.69 -2.41 -7.58
C THR A 97 2.99 -1.39 -8.47
N THR A 98 2.43 -0.34 -7.85
CA THR A 98 1.85 0.79 -8.59
C THR A 98 2.22 2.12 -7.97
N ARG A 99 2.39 3.16 -8.78
CA ARG A 99 2.63 4.53 -8.32
C ARG A 99 1.78 5.53 -9.09
N VAL A 100 1.27 6.53 -8.40
CA VAL A 100 0.67 7.72 -9.03
C VAL A 100 1.66 8.87 -8.91
N GLY A 101 1.85 9.59 -10.01
CA GLY A 101 2.74 10.75 -10.05
C GLY A 101 4.21 10.40 -10.30
N ILE A 102 5.03 11.42 -10.18
CA ILE A 102 6.47 11.39 -10.44
C ILE A 102 7.25 10.79 -9.27
N GLY A 103 8.53 10.47 -9.50
CA GLY A 103 9.47 9.91 -8.53
C GLY A 103 9.95 8.50 -8.89
N ALA A 104 10.98 8.02 -8.20
CA ALA A 104 11.66 6.77 -8.53
C ALA A 104 10.73 5.55 -8.43
N PHE A 105 10.82 4.63 -9.39
CA PHE A 105 10.05 3.39 -9.37
C PHE A 105 10.95 2.29 -9.97
N PRO A 106 11.80 1.67 -9.13
CA PRO A 106 12.84 0.75 -9.63
C PRO A 106 12.29 -0.43 -10.44
N THR A 107 11.13 -0.95 -10.06
CA THR A 107 10.47 -2.08 -10.72
C THR A 107 9.47 -1.70 -11.80
N GLU A 108 9.38 -0.41 -12.18
CA GLU A 108 8.46 0.06 -13.21
C GLU A 108 8.67 -0.67 -14.54
N GLN A 109 7.56 -1.06 -15.16
CA GLN A 109 7.57 -1.68 -16.48
C GLN A 109 7.04 -0.67 -17.50
N ILE A 110 7.95 -0.10 -18.31
CA ILE A 110 7.61 0.79 -19.43
C ILE A 110 7.56 -0.04 -20.71
N ASN A 111 6.71 -1.07 -20.70
CA ASN A 111 6.55 -2.06 -21.76
C ASN A 111 5.15 -2.70 -21.67
N GLU A 112 4.91 -3.70 -22.52
CA GLU A 112 3.64 -4.45 -22.61
C GLU A 112 3.19 -5.09 -21.29
N ILE A 113 4.13 -5.47 -20.40
CA ILE A 113 3.78 -6.00 -19.07
C ILE A 113 3.17 -4.88 -18.22
N GLY A 114 3.76 -3.70 -18.22
CA GLY A 114 3.24 -2.55 -17.49
C GLY A 114 1.82 -2.19 -17.94
N ASP A 115 1.58 -2.20 -19.24
CA ASP A 115 0.26 -1.96 -19.83
C ASP A 115 -0.74 -3.07 -19.45
N LEU A 116 -0.31 -4.34 -19.48
CA LEU A 116 -1.15 -5.46 -19.06
C LEU A 116 -1.57 -5.34 -17.58
N LEU A 117 -0.62 -5.07 -16.69
CA LEU A 117 -0.87 -4.88 -15.25
C LEU A 117 -1.81 -3.68 -15.01
N GLN A 118 -1.59 -2.57 -15.72
CA GLN A 118 -2.44 -1.38 -15.61
C GLN A 118 -3.87 -1.70 -16.05
N ASN A 119 -4.03 -2.37 -17.21
CA ASN A 119 -5.32 -2.64 -17.81
C ASN A 119 -6.14 -3.64 -16.98
N ARG A 120 -5.56 -4.81 -16.67
CA ARG A 120 -6.22 -5.84 -15.85
C ARG A 120 -6.48 -5.33 -14.44
N GLY A 121 -5.52 -4.62 -13.84
CA GLY A 121 -5.61 -4.11 -12.47
C GLY A 121 -6.58 -2.94 -12.28
N HIS A 122 -7.14 -2.42 -13.36
CA HIS A 122 -7.90 -1.17 -13.38
C HIS A 122 -7.17 -0.01 -12.71
N GLU A 123 -5.90 0.17 -13.06
CA GLU A 123 -5.03 1.12 -12.39
C GLU A 123 -5.16 2.54 -12.97
N TRP A 124 -6.35 3.11 -12.75
CA TRP A 124 -6.70 4.49 -13.07
C TRP A 124 -7.19 5.23 -11.83
N GLY A 125 -6.84 6.51 -11.72
CA GLY A 125 -7.39 7.40 -10.70
C GLY A 125 -8.87 7.63 -10.94
N VAL A 126 -9.72 7.25 -9.99
CA VAL A 126 -11.19 7.36 -10.11
C VAL A 126 -11.68 8.80 -10.31
N THR A 127 -11.01 9.78 -9.68
CA THR A 127 -11.39 11.20 -9.77
C THR A 127 -10.62 11.93 -10.86
N THR A 128 -9.35 11.61 -11.04
CA THR A 128 -8.43 12.38 -11.91
C THR A 128 -8.29 11.79 -13.31
N GLY A 129 -8.73 10.55 -13.53
CA GLY A 129 -8.48 9.79 -14.76
C GLY A 129 -7.01 9.46 -15.01
N ARG A 130 -6.09 9.83 -14.10
CA ARG A 130 -4.65 9.63 -14.31
C ARG A 130 -4.30 8.14 -14.26
N LYS A 131 -3.63 7.67 -15.30
CA LYS A 131 -3.02 6.34 -15.37
C LYS A 131 -2.00 6.18 -14.24
N ARG A 132 -2.04 5.05 -13.52
CA ARG A 132 -0.98 4.71 -12.57
C ARG A 132 0.15 4.00 -13.31
N ARG A 133 1.38 4.35 -12.94
CA ARG A 133 2.57 3.60 -13.33
C ARG A 133 2.50 2.22 -12.68
N CYS A 134 2.86 1.18 -13.41
CA CYS A 134 2.77 -0.21 -12.95
C CYS A 134 4.12 -0.91 -13.13
N GLY A 135 4.41 -1.83 -12.21
CA GLY A 135 5.68 -2.53 -12.17
C GLY A 135 5.58 -3.83 -11.41
N TRP A 136 6.63 -4.64 -11.47
CA TRP A 136 6.72 -5.88 -10.72
C TRP A 136 6.63 -5.66 -9.21
N LEU A 137 6.29 -6.70 -8.45
CA LEU A 137 6.37 -6.63 -6.99
C LEU A 137 7.82 -6.35 -6.57
N ASP A 138 7.98 -5.42 -5.64
CA ASP A 138 9.28 -5.03 -5.09
C ASP A 138 9.39 -5.44 -3.61
N LEU A 139 10.17 -6.48 -3.35
CA LEU A 139 10.36 -7.02 -2.01
C LEU A 139 11.34 -6.19 -1.18
N VAL A 140 12.19 -5.35 -1.81
CA VAL A 140 13.03 -4.39 -1.06
C VAL A 140 12.12 -3.36 -0.39
N ILE A 141 11.16 -2.82 -1.15
CA ILE A 141 10.16 -1.88 -0.66
C ILE A 141 9.26 -2.52 0.40
N LEU A 142 8.80 -3.75 0.18
CA LEU A 142 7.94 -4.44 1.13
C LEU A 142 8.66 -4.74 2.46
N ARG A 143 9.90 -5.20 2.42
CA ARG A 143 10.72 -5.38 3.63
C ARG A 143 10.96 -4.06 4.36
N TYR A 144 11.22 -2.98 3.62
CA TYR A 144 11.36 -1.65 4.20
C TYR A 144 10.06 -1.18 4.88
N ALA A 145 8.91 -1.37 4.24
CA ALA A 145 7.61 -1.08 4.83
C ALA A 145 7.35 -1.93 6.10
N HIS A 146 7.72 -3.20 6.09
CA HIS A 146 7.62 -4.06 7.27
C HIS A 146 8.53 -3.59 8.40
N MET A 147 9.78 -3.21 8.10
CA MET A 147 10.73 -2.69 9.09
C MET A 147 10.19 -1.46 9.83
N LEU A 148 9.44 -0.60 9.15
CA LEU A 148 8.82 0.60 9.75
C LEU A 148 7.57 0.28 10.57
N ASN A 149 6.76 -0.67 10.10
CA ASN A 149 5.39 -0.87 10.61
C ASN A 149 5.24 -2.09 11.52
N GLY A 150 6.20 -3.01 11.54
CA GLY A 150 6.14 -4.23 12.33
C GLY A 150 4.93 -5.10 12.01
N PHE A 151 4.65 -5.34 10.72
CA PHE A 151 3.48 -6.12 10.30
C PHE A 151 3.36 -7.47 11.01
N THR A 152 2.19 -7.72 11.61
CA THR A 152 1.81 -9.01 12.18
C THR A 152 1.50 -10.03 11.10
N ALA A 153 0.81 -9.59 10.05
CA ALA A 153 0.50 -10.41 8.87
C ALA A 153 0.28 -9.54 7.63
N LEU A 154 0.32 -10.15 6.45
CA LEU A 154 0.05 -9.50 5.17
C LEU A 154 -1.33 -9.85 4.63
N ALA A 155 -1.95 -8.88 3.96
CA ALA A 155 -3.04 -9.10 3.03
C ALA A 155 -2.50 -8.88 1.60
N LEU A 156 -2.23 -9.96 0.87
CA LEU A 156 -1.77 -9.90 -0.51
C LEU A 156 -2.98 -9.80 -1.43
N THR A 157 -3.11 -8.71 -2.16
CA THR A 157 -4.29 -8.35 -2.95
C THR A 157 -4.00 -8.39 -4.43
N LYS A 158 -5.07 -8.52 -5.23
CA LYS A 158 -4.99 -8.46 -6.70
C LYS A 158 -4.11 -9.55 -7.32
N LEU A 159 -4.14 -10.75 -6.75
CA LEU A 159 -3.40 -11.90 -7.28
C LEU A 159 -3.92 -12.27 -8.69
N ASP A 160 -5.23 -12.13 -8.91
CA ASP A 160 -5.96 -12.38 -10.17
C ASP A 160 -5.44 -11.57 -11.37
N ILE A 161 -4.73 -10.48 -11.09
CA ILE A 161 -4.14 -9.66 -12.14
C ILE A 161 -2.99 -10.38 -12.83
N LEU A 162 -2.29 -11.25 -12.11
CA LEU A 162 -1.15 -12.02 -12.61
C LEU A 162 -1.57 -13.30 -13.36
N ASP A 163 -2.86 -13.66 -13.35
CA ASP A 163 -3.43 -14.86 -13.98
C ASP A 163 -3.07 -15.05 -15.46
N ALA A 164 -2.78 -13.97 -16.18
CA ALA A 164 -2.53 -14.01 -17.62
C ALA A 164 -1.05 -14.26 -17.99
N LEU A 165 -0.14 -14.27 -17.02
CA LEU A 165 1.30 -14.26 -17.27
C LEU A 165 1.88 -15.68 -17.38
N ASP A 166 2.83 -15.85 -18.31
CA ASP A 166 3.67 -17.05 -18.42
C ASP A 166 4.80 -17.06 -17.38
N GLU A 167 5.35 -15.89 -17.08
CA GLU A 167 6.41 -15.66 -16.10
C GLU A 167 6.13 -14.38 -15.30
N ILE A 168 6.51 -14.40 -14.02
CA ILE A 168 6.36 -13.27 -13.11
C ILE A 168 7.72 -12.95 -12.52
N LYS A 169 8.19 -11.72 -12.70
CA LYS A 169 9.42 -11.25 -12.06
C LYS A 169 9.11 -10.57 -10.74
N VAL A 170 9.98 -10.75 -9.76
CA VAL A 170 9.90 -10.10 -8.45
C VAL A 170 11.24 -9.47 -8.12
N GLY A 171 11.26 -8.17 -7.82
CA GLY A 171 12.48 -7.46 -7.42
C GLY A 171 12.89 -7.86 -6.01
N VAL A 172 14.00 -8.58 -5.86
CA VAL A 172 14.44 -9.15 -4.57
C VAL A 172 15.51 -8.32 -3.87
N SER A 173 16.36 -7.62 -4.65
CA SER A 173 17.45 -6.79 -4.15
C SER A 173 17.77 -5.64 -5.09
N TYR A 174 18.43 -4.62 -4.54
CA TYR A 174 18.97 -3.51 -5.32
C TYR A 174 20.49 -3.59 -5.39
N LYS A 175 21.03 -3.22 -6.55
CA LYS A 175 22.44 -2.93 -6.78
C LYS A 175 22.62 -1.45 -7.02
N LEU A 176 23.71 -0.90 -6.48
CA LEU A 176 24.18 0.44 -6.77
C LEU A 176 25.63 0.34 -7.21
N ASN A 177 25.93 0.80 -8.43
CA ASN A 177 27.26 0.69 -9.03
C ASN A 177 27.78 -0.77 -9.01
N GLY A 178 26.93 -1.73 -9.40
CA GLY A 178 27.24 -3.16 -9.45
C GLY A 178 27.28 -3.88 -8.09
N LYS A 179 27.16 -3.18 -6.95
CA LYS A 179 27.20 -3.79 -5.61
C LYS A 179 25.81 -3.85 -4.98
N ARG A 180 25.44 -5.01 -4.44
CA ARG A 180 24.18 -5.18 -3.70
C ARG A 180 24.19 -4.29 -2.46
N ILE A 181 23.10 -3.57 -2.23
CA ILE A 181 22.89 -2.75 -1.03
C ILE A 181 21.88 -3.42 -0.10
N PRO A 182 22.09 -3.38 1.23
CA PRO A 182 21.19 -4.01 2.20
C PRO A 182 20.04 -3.10 2.65
N TYR A 183 19.91 -1.90 2.07
CA TYR A 183 18.97 -0.87 2.52
C TYR A 183 18.17 -0.30 1.34
N PHE A 184 17.03 0.29 1.66
CA PHE A 184 16.27 1.14 0.74
C PHE A 184 16.87 2.56 0.75
N PRO A 185 17.33 3.11 -0.40
CA PRO A 185 17.91 4.44 -0.44
C PRO A 185 16.92 5.54 -0.06
N ALA A 186 17.26 6.36 0.94
CA ALA A 186 16.47 7.54 1.31
C ALA A 186 16.59 8.69 0.30
N ASN A 187 17.75 8.80 -0.37
CA ASN A 187 17.96 9.80 -1.41
C ASN A 187 17.36 9.32 -2.73
N GLN A 188 16.46 10.11 -3.30
CA GLN A 188 15.78 9.74 -4.54
C GLN A 188 16.71 9.62 -5.75
N GLU A 189 17.73 10.47 -5.88
CA GLU A 189 18.69 10.37 -6.99
C GLU A 189 19.49 9.08 -6.93
N ILE A 190 19.75 8.57 -5.72
CA ILE A 190 20.34 7.24 -5.52
C ILE A 190 19.33 6.17 -5.90
N LEU A 191 18.08 6.27 -5.42
CA LEU A 191 17.01 5.33 -5.73
C LEU A 191 16.73 5.22 -7.23
N GLN A 192 16.90 6.30 -8.01
CA GLN A 192 16.75 6.28 -9.46
C GLN A 192 17.88 5.52 -10.19
N LYS A 193 19.04 5.37 -9.55
CA LYS A 193 20.22 4.72 -10.12
C LYS A 193 20.34 3.25 -9.71
N VAL A 194 19.42 2.74 -8.88
CA VAL A 194 19.49 1.34 -8.48
C VAL A 194 19.13 0.44 -9.65
N GLU A 195 19.92 -0.62 -9.80
CA GLU A 195 19.60 -1.74 -10.66
C GLU A 195 18.85 -2.77 -9.81
N VAL A 196 17.68 -3.21 -10.30
CA VAL A 196 16.91 -4.24 -9.60
C VAL A 196 17.39 -5.62 -10.02
N GLU A 197 17.70 -6.45 -9.04
CA GLU A 197 17.87 -7.89 -9.26
C GLU A 197 16.50 -8.57 -9.11
N TYR A 198 16.15 -9.37 -10.12
CA TYR A 198 14.87 -10.07 -10.18
C TYR A 198 15.05 -11.57 -10.00
N GLU A 199 14.10 -12.18 -9.32
CA GLU A 199 13.83 -13.61 -9.47
C GLU A 199 12.61 -13.81 -10.36
N THR A 200 12.69 -14.81 -11.24
CA THR A 200 11.62 -15.18 -12.17
C THR A 200 10.90 -16.41 -11.65
N LEU A 201 9.60 -16.29 -11.46
CA LEU A 201 8.71 -17.37 -11.06
C LEU A 201 7.84 -17.78 -12.26
N PRO A 202 7.47 -19.06 -12.39
CA PRO A 202 6.51 -19.47 -13.40
C PRO A 202 5.15 -18.84 -13.08
N GLY A 203 4.51 -18.26 -14.09
CA GLY A 203 3.10 -17.89 -14.03
C GLY A 203 2.19 -19.10 -14.12
N TRP A 204 0.88 -18.89 -13.98
CA TRP A 204 -0.10 -19.98 -13.93
C TRP A 204 -1.10 -20.02 -15.09
N LYS A 205 -1.23 -18.95 -15.90
CA LYS A 205 -2.18 -18.88 -17.03
C LYS A 205 -3.57 -19.45 -16.73
N SER A 206 -4.09 -19.17 -15.54
CA SER A 206 -5.31 -19.78 -15.02
C SER A 206 -6.08 -18.75 -14.21
N ASP A 207 -7.40 -18.76 -14.35
CA ASP A 207 -8.29 -17.83 -13.65
C ASP A 207 -8.41 -18.21 -12.18
N THR A 208 -7.99 -17.30 -11.29
CA THR A 208 -8.06 -17.48 -9.83
C THR A 208 -9.27 -16.80 -9.21
N THR A 209 -10.09 -16.07 -9.98
CA THR A 209 -11.17 -15.23 -9.42
C THR A 209 -12.29 -16.01 -8.72
N GLY A 210 -12.44 -17.29 -9.07
CA GLY A 210 -13.36 -18.23 -8.43
C GLY A 210 -12.86 -18.84 -7.12
N ALA A 211 -11.57 -18.72 -6.80
CA ALA A 211 -10.96 -19.38 -5.64
C ALA A 211 -11.51 -18.82 -4.31
N ARG A 212 -11.80 -19.71 -3.35
CA ARG A 212 -12.32 -19.34 -2.02
C ARG A 212 -11.55 -19.99 -0.87
N LYS A 213 -10.77 -21.03 -1.14
CA LYS A 213 -9.82 -21.65 -0.20
C LYS A 213 -8.45 -21.77 -0.85
N TRP A 214 -7.43 -21.97 -0.03
CA TRP A 214 -6.03 -22.05 -0.46
C TRP A 214 -5.81 -23.12 -1.54
N GLU A 215 -6.48 -24.26 -1.39
CA GLU A 215 -6.35 -25.40 -2.30
C GLU A 215 -6.97 -25.16 -3.68
N ASP A 216 -7.79 -24.11 -3.83
CA ASP A 216 -8.36 -23.72 -5.13
C ASP A 216 -7.33 -22.97 -5.99
N LEU A 217 -6.27 -22.44 -5.40
CA LEU A 217 -5.22 -21.71 -6.13
C LEU A 217 -4.32 -22.69 -6.89
N PRO A 218 -3.89 -22.37 -8.12
CA PRO A 218 -2.87 -23.13 -8.83
C PRO A 218 -1.58 -23.23 -8.00
N PRO A 219 -0.82 -24.34 -8.08
CA PRO A 219 0.43 -24.51 -7.33
C PRO A 219 1.44 -23.37 -7.54
N GLN A 220 1.52 -22.79 -8.73
CA GLN A 220 2.40 -21.66 -9.03
C GLN A 220 1.95 -20.38 -8.31
N ALA A 221 0.63 -20.14 -8.20
CA ALA A 221 0.08 -19.02 -7.44
C ALA A 221 0.33 -19.19 -5.93
N GLN A 222 0.15 -20.42 -5.41
CA GLN A 222 0.52 -20.76 -4.04
C GLN A 222 2.01 -20.52 -3.78
N ASN A 223 2.88 -20.95 -4.69
CA ASN A 223 4.32 -20.74 -4.61
C ASN A 223 4.69 -19.25 -4.64
N TYR A 224 3.99 -18.44 -5.44
CA TYR A 224 4.17 -16.99 -5.45
C TYR A 224 3.87 -16.36 -4.08
N VAL A 225 2.76 -16.74 -3.44
CA VAL A 225 2.42 -16.26 -2.09
C VAL A 225 3.50 -16.66 -1.08
N ARG A 226 3.90 -17.93 -1.06
CA ARG A 226 4.96 -18.44 -0.16
C ARG A 226 6.31 -17.77 -0.42
N PHE A 227 6.60 -17.45 -1.68
CA PHE A 227 7.81 -16.73 -2.06
C PHE A 227 7.86 -15.34 -1.42
N VAL A 228 6.73 -14.62 -1.41
CA VAL A 228 6.61 -13.32 -0.72
C VAL A 228 6.78 -13.49 0.78
N GLU A 229 6.11 -14.45 1.41
CA GLU A 229 6.23 -14.72 2.84
C GLU A 229 7.68 -14.96 3.27
N ASN A 230 8.37 -15.86 2.56
CA ASN A 230 9.75 -16.25 2.86
C ASN A 230 10.73 -15.07 2.75
N HIS A 231 10.51 -14.17 1.79
CA HIS A 231 11.37 -13.01 1.59
C HIS A 231 11.14 -11.88 2.59
N VAL A 232 9.91 -11.74 3.10
CA VAL A 232 9.56 -10.67 4.03
C VAL A 232 9.71 -11.13 5.48
N GLY A 233 9.58 -12.44 5.73
CA GLY A 233 9.55 -13.02 7.08
C GLY A 233 8.21 -12.81 7.78
N VAL A 234 7.14 -12.54 7.03
CA VAL A 234 5.79 -12.25 7.54
C VAL A 234 4.78 -13.11 6.80
N ALA A 235 3.92 -13.80 7.55
CA ALA A 235 2.89 -14.65 6.97
C ALA A 235 1.80 -13.83 6.26
N VAL A 236 1.30 -14.36 5.15
CA VAL A 236 0.14 -13.84 4.42
C VAL A 236 -1.09 -14.46 5.06
N LYS A 237 -1.94 -13.62 5.66
CA LYS A 237 -3.19 -14.07 6.26
C LYS A 237 -4.35 -14.05 5.27
N TRP A 238 -4.32 -13.11 4.32
CA TRP A 238 -5.36 -12.97 3.31
C TRP A 238 -4.78 -12.87 1.89
N VAL A 239 -5.43 -13.57 0.96
CA VAL A 239 -5.15 -13.50 -0.48
C VAL A 239 -6.39 -13.00 -1.22
N GLY A 240 -6.30 -11.83 -1.84
CA GLY A 240 -7.35 -11.25 -2.67
C GLY A 240 -7.23 -11.69 -4.12
N VAL A 241 -8.29 -12.31 -4.63
CA VAL A 241 -8.40 -12.85 -6.01
C VAL A 241 -9.48 -12.13 -6.83
N GLY A 242 -9.89 -10.93 -6.41
CA GLY A 242 -10.87 -10.16 -7.16
C GLY A 242 -11.35 -8.92 -6.42
N LYS A 243 -12.32 -8.22 -7.01
CA LYS A 243 -12.83 -6.95 -6.50
C LYS A 243 -13.95 -7.10 -5.46
N SER A 244 -14.63 -8.25 -5.42
CA SER A 244 -15.75 -8.46 -4.51
C SER A 244 -15.24 -8.61 -3.07
N ARG A 245 -16.09 -8.26 -2.10
CA ARG A 245 -15.83 -8.51 -0.67
C ARG A 245 -15.56 -9.99 -0.40
N ASP A 246 -16.22 -10.87 -1.15
CA ASP A 246 -16.11 -12.33 -0.99
C ASP A 246 -14.96 -12.93 -1.81
N SER A 247 -14.22 -12.12 -2.59
CA SER A 247 -13.06 -12.55 -3.37
C SER A 247 -11.77 -12.51 -2.55
N ILE A 248 -11.84 -13.03 -1.32
CA ILE A 248 -10.72 -13.08 -0.38
C ILE A 248 -10.62 -14.46 0.24
N ILE A 249 -9.42 -15.02 0.25
CA ILE A 249 -9.09 -16.30 0.87
C ILE A 249 -8.39 -16.00 2.19
N GLN A 250 -8.90 -16.51 3.31
CA GLN A 250 -8.25 -16.43 4.61
C GLN A 250 -7.47 -17.73 4.89
N LEU A 251 -6.21 -17.62 5.29
CA LEU A 251 -5.33 -18.77 5.52
C LEU A 251 -5.30 -19.25 6.98
N PHE A 252 -5.44 -18.33 7.94
CA PHE A 252 -5.47 -18.61 9.39
C PHE A 252 -6.16 -17.48 10.17
#